data_AF-A0A935GPZ6-F1
#
_entry.id   AF-A0A935GPZ6-F1
#
_cell.length_a   1.000
_cell.length_b   1.000
_cell.length_c   1.000
_cell.angle_alpha   90.00
_cell.angle_beta   90.00
_cell.angle_gamma   90.00
#
_symmetry.space_group_name_H-M   'P 1'
#
loop_
_entity.id
_entity.type
_entity.pdbx_description
1 polymer ?
#
loop_
_entity_poly.entity_id
_entity_poly.type
_entity_poly.pdbx_seq_one_letter_code
_entity_poly.pdbx_strand_id
1 'polypeptide(L)'
;MDFKNQEPGIHEGRSISCERFHPWGKLSREQPCSWHPLLDHMTDVAACFLALAECSAIRRSLEKTAGRPLDAADVQRLAVLVFLHDVGKANAGFQAKRWVAASQPVPPGWPAPAGHTHEALCIFSDETLLIQLPVDEMDTWGSACLSLWRASISHHGRPVEESSQVDTRIWRPVISAGQVVYDPQATLCAALH
;
A
#
# COMPACT_ATOMS: atom_id res chain seq x y z
N MET A 1 30.18 59.91 -11.97
CA MET A 1 28.75 59.87 -11.62
C MET A 1 28.14 58.75 -12.45
N ASP A 2 28.13 57.57 -11.86
CA ASP A 2 27.72 56.31 -12.47
C ASP A 2 26.20 56.13 -12.35
N PHE A 3 25.54 55.85 -13.46
CA PHE A 3 24.21 55.24 -13.47
C PHE A 3 24.31 53.93 -14.24
N LYS A 4 24.61 52.84 -13.53
CA LYS A 4 24.41 51.48 -14.03
C LYS A 4 22.92 51.18 -13.93
N ASN A 5 22.26 51.03 -15.07
CA ASN A 5 20.95 50.40 -15.15
C ASN A 5 21.11 48.92 -14.81
N GLN A 6 20.49 48.51 -13.71
CA GLN A 6 20.45 47.15 -13.23
C GLN A 6 19.11 46.57 -13.66
N GLU A 7 19.13 45.70 -14.67
CA GLU A 7 17.94 44.92 -15.06
C GLU A 7 17.57 43.95 -13.93
N PRO A 8 16.28 43.81 -13.60
CA PRO A 8 15.84 42.92 -12.54
C PRO A 8 16.01 41.46 -13.00
N GLY A 9 16.78 40.71 -12.22
CA GLY A 9 16.97 39.27 -12.41
C GLY A 9 15.62 38.58 -12.43
N ILE A 10 15.33 37.94 -13.55
CA ILE A 10 14.24 36.98 -13.67
C ILE A 10 14.57 35.85 -12.71
N HIS A 11 13.92 35.84 -11.55
CA HIS A 11 13.82 34.64 -10.74
C HIS A 11 13.04 33.63 -11.57
N GLU A 12 13.76 32.80 -12.32
CA GLU A 12 13.24 31.53 -12.81
C GLU A 12 12.77 30.76 -11.58
N GLY A 13 11.46 30.87 -11.32
CA GLY A 13 10.77 29.95 -10.46
C GLY A 13 11.05 28.58 -11.04
N ARG A 14 11.87 27.79 -10.35
CA ARG A 14 11.96 26.36 -10.58
C ARG A 14 10.53 25.86 -10.55
N SER A 15 10.00 25.57 -11.74
CA SER A 15 8.84 24.72 -11.90
C SER A 15 9.18 23.49 -11.09
N ILE A 16 8.50 23.32 -9.95
CA ILE A 16 8.51 22.07 -9.21
C ILE A 16 7.82 21.12 -10.17
N SER A 17 8.63 20.42 -10.98
CA SER A 17 8.19 19.25 -11.70
C SER A 17 7.34 18.44 -10.75
N CYS A 18 6.15 18.05 -11.18
CA CYS A 18 5.27 17.14 -10.44
C CYS A 18 6.07 15.87 -10.13
N GLU A 19 6.79 15.88 -9.00
CA GLU A 19 7.46 14.69 -8.50
C GLU A 19 6.35 13.70 -8.25
N ARG A 20 6.39 12.60 -9.00
CA ARG A 20 5.42 11.53 -8.90
C ARG A 20 5.30 11.14 -7.43
N PHE A 21 4.09 11.14 -6.90
CA PHE A 21 3.88 10.76 -5.50
C PHE A 21 4.28 9.30 -5.30
N HIS A 22 5.19 9.05 -4.36
CA HIS A 22 5.63 7.68 -4.04
C HIS A 22 4.89 7.18 -2.79
N PRO A 23 4.16 6.05 -2.87
CA PRO A 23 3.39 5.52 -1.74
C PRO A 23 4.32 4.97 -0.65
N TRP A 24 4.06 5.34 0.61
CA TRP A 24 4.85 4.88 1.76
C TRP A 24 4.18 3.68 2.46
N GLY A 25 5.00 2.76 2.95
CA GLY A 25 4.61 1.66 3.84
C GLY A 25 4.96 1.93 5.30
N LYS A 26 6.05 2.68 5.55
CA LYS A 26 6.44 3.21 6.87
C LYS A 26 6.93 4.66 6.76
N LEU A 27 6.60 5.48 7.77
CA LEU A 27 7.18 6.81 7.98
C LEU A 27 8.09 6.75 9.20
N SER A 28 9.25 7.39 9.13
CA SER A 28 10.11 7.56 10.30
C SER A 28 9.49 8.56 11.27
N ARG A 29 9.48 8.18 12.56
CA ARG A 29 9.04 9.07 13.65
C ARG A 29 10.09 10.10 14.02
N GLU A 30 11.36 9.80 13.76
CA GLU A 30 12.51 10.61 14.14
C GLU A 30 12.92 11.57 13.01
N GLN A 31 12.69 11.17 11.76
CA GLN A 31 13.05 11.93 10.57
C GLN A 31 11.81 12.02 9.66
N PRO A 32 10.98 13.07 9.77
CA PRO A 32 9.69 13.17 9.08
C PRO A 32 9.75 13.06 7.54
N CYS A 33 10.93 13.31 6.94
CA CYS A 33 11.16 13.18 5.51
C CYS A 33 11.67 11.79 5.08
N SER A 34 11.94 10.89 6.03
CA SER A 34 12.40 9.52 5.78
C SER A 34 11.21 8.57 5.79
N TRP A 35 11.08 7.80 4.71
CA TRP A 35 9.99 6.85 4.51
C TRP A 35 10.52 5.59 3.83
N HIS A 36 9.86 4.47 4.12
CA HIS A 36 10.08 3.21 3.40
C HIS A 36 8.95 3.02 2.40
N PRO A 37 9.24 2.78 1.11
CA PRO A 37 8.22 2.56 0.10
C PRO A 37 7.25 1.43 0.46
N LEU A 38 6.00 1.56 0.04
CA LEU A 38 4.98 0.55 0.32
C LEU A 38 5.34 -0.79 -0.31
N LEU A 39 5.77 -0.77 -1.57
CA LEU A 39 6.20 -1.97 -2.30
C LEU A 39 7.37 -2.65 -1.60
N ASP A 40 8.39 -1.89 -1.23
CA ASP A 40 9.57 -2.42 -0.55
C ASP A 40 9.21 -3.00 0.82
N HIS A 41 8.37 -2.31 1.61
CA HIS A 41 7.87 -2.84 2.89
C HIS A 41 7.14 -4.17 2.73
N MET A 42 6.25 -4.29 1.74
CA MET A 42 5.52 -5.54 1.48
C MET A 42 6.46 -6.66 1.01
N THR A 43 7.45 -6.32 0.16
CA THR A 43 8.48 -7.24 -0.33
C THR A 43 9.36 -7.77 0.80
N ASP A 44 9.83 -6.89 1.69
CA ASP A 44 10.66 -7.24 2.84
C ASP A 44 9.92 -8.21 3.78
N VAL A 45 8.63 -7.97 4.02
CA VAL A 45 7.81 -8.84 4.88
C VAL A 45 7.59 -10.22 4.23
N ALA A 46 7.37 -10.27 2.91
CA ALA A 46 7.27 -11.53 2.18
C ALA A 46 8.60 -12.32 2.18
N ALA A 47 9.73 -11.64 1.98
CA ALA A 47 11.06 -12.24 2.06
C ALA A 47 11.36 -12.77 3.48
N CYS A 48 10.99 -12.01 4.51
CA CYS A 48 11.08 -12.45 5.90
C CYS A 48 10.26 -13.70 6.15
N PHE A 49 9.02 -13.77 5.64
CA PHE A 49 8.20 -14.97 5.73
C PHE A 49 8.84 -16.18 5.05
N LEU A 50 9.42 -16.03 3.86
CA LEU A 50 10.10 -17.13 3.18
C LEU A 50 11.25 -17.69 4.02
N ALA A 51 12.11 -16.81 4.57
CA ALA A 51 13.20 -17.22 5.45
C ALA A 51 12.69 -17.90 6.74
N LEU A 52 11.57 -17.42 7.30
CA LEU A 52 10.93 -18.05 8.46
C LEU A 52 10.33 -19.41 8.11
N ALA A 53 9.74 -19.57 6.92
CA ALA A 53 9.13 -20.83 6.47
C ALA A 53 10.16 -21.95 6.28
N GLU A 54 11.44 -21.62 6.09
CA GLU A 54 12.56 -22.58 6.07
C GLU A 54 12.98 -23.03 7.48
N CYS A 55 12.66 -22.26 8.52
CA CYS A 55 12.96 -22.63 9.90
C CYS A 55 12.09 -23.83 10.33
N SER A 56 12.73 -24.92 10.78
CA SER A 56 12.05 -26.19 11.05
C SER A 56 10.83 -26.07 11.98
N ALA A 57 10.88 -25.20 12.99
CA ALA A 57 9.77 -25.01 13.93
C ALA A 57 8.54 -24.34 13.30
N ILE A 58 8.75 -23.34 12.46
CA ILE A 58 7.70 -22.66 11.71
C ILE A 58 7.16 -23.59 10.64
N ARG A 59 8.05 -24.25 9.87
CA ARG A 59 7.67 -25.21 8.84
C ARG A 59 6.75 -26.31 9.38
N ARG A 60 7.12 -26.94 10.50
CA ARG A 60 6.28 -27.94 11.18
C ARG A 60 4.92 -27.39 11.58
N SER A 61 4.87 -26.15 12.06
CA SER A 61 3.60 -25.51 12.45
C SER A 61 2.71 -25.26 11.23
N LEU A 62 3.27 -24.77 10.12
CA LEU A 62 2.56 -24.56 8.87
C LEU A 62 1.98 -25.86 8.32
N GLU A 63 2.78 -26.93 8.22
CA GLU A 63 2.35 -28.23 7.72
C GLU A 63 1.31 -28.89 8.64
N LYS A 64 1.46 -28.73 9.96
CA LYS A 64 0.47 -29.21 10.93
C LYS A 64 -0.87 -28.50 10.78
N THR A 65 -0.87 -27.18 10.56
CA THR A 65 -2.09 -26.41 10.31
C THR A 65 -2.72 -26.77 8.96
N ALA A 66 -1.91 -27.01 7.94
CA ALA A 66 -2.37 -27.45 6.63
C ALA A 66 -2.87 -28.91 6.62
N GLY A 67 -2.52 -29.71 7.63
CA GLY A 67 -2.81 -31.14 7.69
C GLY A 67 -2.01 -31.98 6.69
N ARG A 68 -1.00 -31.39 6.03
CA ARG A 68 -0.18 -32.04 5.00
C ARG A 68 1.19 -31.34 4.86
N PRO A 69 2.20 -32.01 4.27
CA PRO A 69 3.41 -31.35 3.81
C PRO A 69 3.09 -30.25 2.80
N LEU A 70 3.84 -29.15 2.86
CA LEU A 70 3.75 -28.06 1.88
C LEU A 70 4.78 -28.26 0.78
N ASP A 71 4.42 -28.01 -0.48
CA ASP A 71 5.43 -27.95 -1.55
C ASP A 71 6.00 -26.53 -1.68
N ALA A 72 6.90 -26.33 -2.66
CA ALA A 72 7.48 -25.02 -2.91
C ALA A 72 6.43 -24.00 -3.40
N ALA A 73 5.43 -24.44 -4.17
CA ALA A 73 4.38 -23.58 -4.68
C ALA A 73 3.45 -23.10 -3.56
N ASP A 74 3.11 -23.97 -2.60
CA ASP A 74 2.34 -23.61 -1.41
C ASP A 74 3.01 -22.48 -0.63
N VAL A 75 4.32 -22.59 -0.40
CA VAL A 75 5.08 -21.57 0.33
C VAL A 75 5.13 -20.25 -0.43
N GLN A 76 5.34 -20.28 -1.74
CA GLN A 76 5.34 -19.06 -2.57
C GLN A 76 3.96 -18.39 -2.59
N ARG A 77 2.88 -19.17 -2.71
CA ARG A 77 1.50 -18.66 -2.64
C ARG A 77 1.20 -18.00 -1.29
N LEU A 78 1.62 -18.62 -0.19
CA LEU A 78 1.51 -18.01 1.14
C LEU A 78 2.34 -16.72 1.24
N ALA A 79 3.52 -16.66 0.60
CA ALA A 79 4.33 -15.45 0.56
C ALA A 79 3.63 -14.31 -0.18
N VAL A 80 2.88 -14.59 -1.27
CA VAL A 80 2.03 -13.59 -1.94
C VAL A 80 0.92 -13.09 -0.99
N LEU A 81 0.28 -13.97 -0.23
CA LEU A 81 -0.73 -13.55 0.76
C LEU A 81 -0.15 -12.67 1.87
N VAL A 82 1.09 -12.96 2.28
CA VAL A 82 1.85 -12.16 3.24
C VAL A 82 2.26 -10.82 2.64
N PHE A 83 2.71 -10.79 1.40
CA PHE A 83 3.02 -9.56 0.66
C PHE A 83 1.81 -8.61 0.67
N LEU A 84 0.63 -9.13 0.36
CA LEU A 84 -0.62 -8.36 0.29
C LEU A 84 -1.21 -7.94 1.66
N HIS A 85 -0.56 -8.25 2.79
CA HIS A 85 -1.12 -7.96 4.13
C HIS A 85 -1.43 -6.46 4.37
N ASP A 86 -0.60 -5.58 3.82
CA ASP A 86 -0.69 -4.13 3.98
C ASP A 86 -1.18 -3.44 2.70
N VAL A 87 -1.77 -4.18 1.75
CA VAL A 87 -2.27 -3.67 0.46
C VAL A 87 -3.24 -2.49 0.62
N GLY A 88 -3.99 -2.46 1.72
CA GLY A 88 -4.86 -1.36 2.08
C GLY A 88 -4.17 0.00 2.18
N LYS A 89 -2.85 0.04 2.43
CA LYS A 89 -2.08 1.29 2.50
C LYS A 89 -1.97 2.01 1.17
N ALA A 90 -2.31 1.36 0.06
CA ALA A 90 -2.42 1.98 -1.25
C ALA A 90 -3.58 3.00 -1.33
N ASN A 91 -4.52 3.00 -0.38
CA ASN A 91 -5.59 4.00 -0.41
C ASN A 91 -5.06 5.42 -0.13
N ALA A 92 -5.65 6.42 -0.79
CA ALA A 92 -5.23 7.82 -0.70
C ALA A 92 -5.41 8.42 0.72
N GLY A 93 -6.38 7.95 1.49
CA GLY A 93 -6.59 8.38 2.87
C GLY A 93 -5.46 7.91 3.80
N PHE A 94 -4.96 6.68 3.63
CA PHE A 94 -3.78 6.21 4.36
C PHE A 94 -2.56 7.05 4.00
N GLN A 95 -2.34 7.25 2.70
CA GLN A 95 -1.22 8.03 2.18
C GLN A 95 -1.26 9.49 2.67
N ALA A 96 -2.47 10.05 2.88
CA ALA A 96 -2.67 11.40 3.43
C ALA A 96 -2.17 11.61 4.86
N LYS A 97 -1.99 10.53 5.63
CA LYS A 97 -1.41 10.62 6.98
C LYS A 97 0.01 11.19 7.00
N ARG A 98 0.73 11.22 5.86
CA ARG A 98 2.07 11.83 5.79
C ARG A 98 2.08 13.31 6.17
N TRP A 99 1.06 14.07 5.74
CA TRP A 99 0.97 15.51 6.06
C TRP A 99 0.64 15.71 7.53
N VAL A 100 -0.27 14.89 8.08
CA VAL A 100 -0.60 14.90 9.51
C VAL A 100 0.65 14.60 10.35
N ALA A 101 1.43 13.59 9.96
CA ALA A 101 2.67 13.23 10.65
C ALA A 101 3.74 14.34 10.59
N ALA A 102 3.73 15.13 9.52
CA ALA A 102 4.61 16.29 9.33
C ALA A 102 4.03 17.60 9.92
N SER A 103 2.90 17.56 10.63
CA SER A 103 2.17 18.75 11.11
C SER A 103 1.85 19.77 10.00
N GLN A 104 1.55 19.27 8.80
CA GLN A 104 1.19 20.03 7.61
C GLN A 104 -0.29 19.84 7.26
N PRO A 105 -0.94 20.85 6.64
CA PRO A 105 -2.27 20.66 6.09
C PRO A 105 -2.26 19.63 4.96
N VAL A 106 -3.31 18.81 4.89
CA VAL A 106 -3.53 17.90 3.76
C VAL A 106 -3.81 18.72 2.50
N PRO A 107 -3.08 18.52 1.39
CA PRO A 107 -3.26 19.33 0.18
C PRO A 107 -4.65 19.18 -0.44
N PRO A 108 -5.16 20.20 -1.14
CA PRO A 108 -6.42 20.11 -1.88
C PRO A 108 -6.44 18.90 -2.84
N GLY A 109 -7.60 18.26 -2.93
CA GLY A 109 -7.80 17.06 -3.76
C GLY A 109 -7.60 15.74 -3.01
N TRP A 110 -6.80 15.73 -1.93
CA TRP A 110 -6.63 14.54 -1.10
C TRP A 110 -7.83 14.33 -0.16
N PRO A 111 -8.24 13.08 0.09
CA PRO A 111 -9.29 12.77 1.07
C PRO A 111 -8.79 12.95 2.50
N ALA A 112 -9.71 12.88 3.46
CA ALA A 112 -9.36 12.84 4.88
C ALA A 112 -8.49 11.60 5.19
N PRO A 113 -7.57 11.71 6.18
CA PRO A 113 -6.77 10.57 6.62
C PRO A 113 -7.62 9.36 7.03
N ALA A 114 -7.29 8.18 6.51
CA ALA A 114 -8.03 6.94 6.71
C ALA A 114 -7.14 5.79 7.19
N GLY A 115 -7.73 4.71 7.67
CA GLY A 115 -7.04 3.47 8.00
C GLY A 115 -6.51 2.74 6.77
N HIS A 116 -6.10 1.49 6.96
CA HIS A 116 -5.76 0.58 5.86
C HIS A 116 -6.40 -0.80 6.01
N THR A 117 -6.72 -1.23 7.23
CA THR A 117 -7.24 -2.58 7.50
C THR A 117 -8.69 -2.77 7.06
N HIS A 118 -9.60 -1.91 7.50
CA HIS A 118 -11.01 -1.98 7.08
C HIS A 118 -11.15 -1.51 5.63
N GLU A 119 -10.36 -0.52 5.25
CA GLU A 119 -10.30 0.08 3.93
C GLU A 119 -9.87 -0.91 2.85
N ALA A 120 -8.96 -1.85 3.18
CA ALA A 120 -8.58 -2.94 2.29
C ALA A 120 -9.75 -3.87 1.97
N LEU A 121 -10.75 -4.00 2.86
CA LEU A 121 -11.88 -4.89 2.60
C LEU A 121 -12.73 -4.42 1.42
N CYS A 122 -12.72 -3.11 1.10
CA CYS A 122 -13.40 -2.57 -0.08
C CYS A 122 -12.89 -3.19 -1.39
N ILE A 123 -11.64 -3.65 -1.45
CA ILE A 123 -11.06 -4.28 -2.64
C ILE A 123 -11.88 -5.52 -3.03
N PHE A 124 -12.37 -6.29 -2.05
CA PHE A 124 -13.13 -7.51 -2.31
C PHE A 124 -14.54 -7.28 -2.86
N SER A 125 -15.06 -6.07 -2.71
CA SER A 125 -16.42 -5.69 -3.15
C SER A 125 -16.39 -4.71 -4.32
N ASP A 126 -15.19 -4.34 -4.80
CA ASP A 126 -14.97 -3.41 -5.90
C ASP A 126 -14.14 -4.11 -6.98
N GLU A 127 -14.82 -4.56 -8.03
CA GLU A 127 -14.20 -5.26 -9.16
C GLU A 127 -13.09 -4.43 -9.81
N THR A 128 -13.21 -3.09 -9.83
CA THR A 128 -12.21 -2.22 -10.47
C THR A 128 -10.87 -2.20 -9.72
N LEU A 129 -10.91 -2.39 -8.40
CA LEU A 129 -9.72 -2.53 -7.56
C LEU A 129 -9.19 -3.97 -7.62
N LEU A 130 -10.10 -4.93 -7.60
CA LEU A 130 -9.77 -6.35 -7.56
C LEU A 130 -9.00 -6.79 -8.82
N ILE A 131 -9.39 -6.30 -10.01
CA ILE A 131 -8.69 -6.60 -11.28
C ILE A 131 -7.26 -6.04 -11.36
N GLN A 132 -6.87 -5.14 -10.46
CA GLN A 132 -5.49 -4.64 -10.38
C GLN A 132 -4.55 -5.65 -9.69
N LEU A 133 -5.10 -6.72 -9.12
CA LEU A 133 -4.42 -7.77 -8.38
C LEU A 133 -4.52 -9.10 -9.14
N PRO A 134 -3.63 -10.09 -8.92
CA PRO A 134 -3.58 -11.32 -9.70
C PRO A 134 -4.65 -12.32 -9.24
N VAL A 135 -5.88 -11.84 -9.04
CA VAL A 135 -6.97 -12.58 -8.39
C VAL A 135 -7.41 -13.81 -9.18
N ASP A 136 -7.35 -13.75 -10.51
CA ASP A 136 -7.66 -14.88 -11.38
C ASP A 136 -6.67 -16.03 -11.15
N GLU A 137 -5.39 -15.72 -10.97
CA GLU A 137 -4.38 -16.72 -10.64
C GLU A 137 -4.58 -17.24 -9.21
N MET A 138 -4.87 -16.35 -8.26
CA MET A 138 -5.13 -16.69 -6.86
C MET A 138 -6.35 -17.60 -6.67
N ASP A 139 -7.37 -17.46 -7.50
CA ASP A 139 -8.59 -18.29 -7.45
C ASP A 139 -8.27 -19.79 -7.70
N THR A 140 -7.20 -20.06 -8.45
CA THR A 140 -6.74 -21.44 -8.72
C THR A 140 -6.00 -22.09 -7.55
N TRP A 141 -5.65 -21.34 -6.50
CA TRP A 141 -4.82 -21.83 -5.38
C TRP A 141 -5.62 -22.60 -4.33
N GLY A 142 -6.94 -22.65 -4.47
CA GLY A 142 -7.85 -23.37 -3.62
C GLY A 142 -8.86 -22.46 -2.92
N SER A 143 -9.98 -23.05 -2.49
CA SER A 143 -11.16 -22.34 -1.98
C SER A 143 -10.92 -21.47 -0.73
N ALA A 144 -9.80 -21.66 -0.03
CA ALA A 144 -9.44 -20.89 1.15
C ALA A 144 -8.59 -19.65 0.85
N CYS A 145 -8.10 -19.45 -0.39
CA CYS A 145 -7.16 -18.38 -0.73
C CYS A 145 -7.67 -17.00 -0.31
N LEU A 146 -8.91 -16.67 -0.68
CA LEU A 146 -9.53 -15.38 -0.34
C LEU A 146 -9.68 -15.18 1.18
N SER A 147 -10.06 -16.23 1.90
CA SER A 147 -10.18 -16.21 3.36
C SER A 147 -8.84 -16.02 4.05
N LEU A 148 -7.78 -16.64 3.52
CA LEU A 148 -6.41 -16.48 4.02
C LEU A 148 -5.88 -15.07 3.72
N TRP A 149 -6.20 -14.50 2.56
CA TRP A 149 -5.85 -13.10 2.27
C TRP A 149 -6.56 -12.12 3.21
N ARG A 150 -7.87 -12.28 3.42
CA ARG A 150 -8.62 -11.47 4.41
C ARG A 150 -8.04 -11.62 5.82
N ALA A 151 -7.60 -12.82 6.17
CA ALA A 151 -6.93 -13.07 7.43
C ALA A 151 -5.56 -12.36 7.52
N SER A 152 -4.79 -12.31 6.43
CA SER A 152 -3.48 -11.63 6.42
C SER A 152 -3.61 -10.10 6.57
N ILE A 153 -4.71 -9.51 6.11
CA ILE A 153 -5.04 -8.09 6.33
C ILE A 153 -5.39 -7.79 7.79
N SER A 154 -5.88 -8.77 8.55
CA SER A 154 -6.44 -8.57 9.89
C SER A 154 -5.33 -8.55 10.96
N HIS A 155 -5.00 -7.36 11.48
CA HIS A 155 -3.81 -7.13 12.33
C HIS A 155 -3.79 -7.87 13.70
N HIS A 156 -4.88 -8.47 14.19
CA HIS A 156 -4.96 -8.94 15.59
C HIS A 156 -5.71 -10.26 15.85
N GLY A 157 -5.78 -11.18 14.87
CA GLY A 157 -6.40 -12.50 15.09
C GLY A 157 -7.90 -12.45 15.42
N ARG A 158 -8.54 -11.30 15.19
CA ARG A 158 -9.99 -11.12 15.17
C ARG A 158 -10.38 -10.78 13.74
N PRO A 159 -11.44 -11.38 13.17
CA PRO A 159 -11.97 -10.97 11.88
C PRO A 159 -12.25 -9.46 11.91
N VAL A 160 -11.79 -8.75 10.89
CA VAL A 160 -12.15 -7.35 10.70
C VAL A 160 -13.62 -7.34 10.28
N GLU A 161 -14.49 -6.77 11.12
CA GLU A 161 -15.89 -6.60 10.76
C GLU A 161 -15.99 -5.61 9.60
N GLU A 162 -16.87 -5.87 8.63
CA GLU A 162 -17.16 -4.91 7.57
C GLU A 162 -17.73 -3.64 8.21
N SER A 163 -16.94 -2.56 8.23
CA SER A 163 -17.42 -1.27 8.71
C SER A 163 -18.23 -0.62 7.60
N SER A 164 -19.47 -0.26 7.90
CA SER A 164 -20.37 0.45 6.97
C SER A 164 -19.97 1.91 6.71
N GLN A 165 -18.80 2.35 7.22
CA GLN A 165 -18.39 3.76 7.26
C GLN A 165 -17.10 4.04 6.48
N VAL A 166 -16.56 3.08 5.72
CA VAL A 166 -15.40 3.36 4.86
C VAL A 166 -15.81 4.27 3.70
N ASP A 167 -15.17 5.45 3.61
CA ASP A 167 -15.33 6.34 2.47
C ASP A 167 -14.60 5.80 1.24
N THR A 168 -15.33 5.22 0.28
CA THR A 168 -14.76 4.63 -0.94
C THR A 168 -14.02 5.62 -1.83
N ARG A 169 -14.18 6.94 -1.61
CA ARG A 169 -13.42 7.97 -2.35
C ARG A 169 -11.91 7.89 -2.11
N ILE A 170 -11.47 7.25 -1.02
CA ILE A 170 -10.05 6.99 -0.77
C ILE A 170 -9.39 6.09 -1.83
N TRP A 171 -10.17 5.37 -2.62
CA TRP A 171 -9.69 4.50 -3.70
C TRP A 171 -9.76 5.15 -5.08
N ARG A 172 -10.19 6.42 -5.17
CA ARG A 172 -10.23 7.17 -6.43
C ARG A 172 -8.90 7.90 -6.68
N PRO A 173 -8.56 8.20 -7.94
CA PRO A 173 -7.43 9.07 -8.26
C PRO A 173 -7.55 10.43 -7.58
N VAL A 174 -6.46 10.88 -7.00
CA VAL A 174 -6.32 12.22 -6.42
C VAL A 174 -5.95 13.18 -7.54
N ILE A 175 -6.79 14.21 -7.74
CA ILE A 175 -6.61 15.22 -8.78
C ILE A 175 -6.25 16.55 -8.13
N SER A 176 -5.17 17.17 -8.58
CA SER A 176 -4.75 18.52 -8.19
C SER A 176 -4.38 19.31 -9.43
N ALA A 177 -4.88 20.55 -9.54
CA ALA A 177 -4.69 21.43 -10.70
C ALA A 177 -5.01 20.74 -12.06
N GLY A 178 -6.02 19.87 -12.09
CA GLY A 178 -6.43 19.14 -13.31
C GLY A 178 -5.54 17.95 -13.68
N GLN A 179 -4.56 17.59 -12.86
CA GLN A 179 -3.67 16.45 -13.08
C GLN A 179 -3.84 15.39 -11.98
N VAL A 180 -3.72 14.11 -12.35
CA VAL A 180 -3.68 13.02 -11.38
C VAL A 180 -2.32 13.05 -10.67
N VAL A 181 -2.33 13.30 -9.37
CA VAL A 181 -1.11 13.35 -8.53
C VAL A 181 -0.87 12.05 -7.77
N TYR A 182 -1.90 11.24 -7.57
CA TYR A 182 -1.81 9.90 -6.99
C TYR A 182 -2.96 9.04 -7.48
N ASP A 183 -2.69 7.77 -7.76
CA ASP A 183 -3.69 6.80 -8.18
C ASP A 183 -3.54 5.50 -7.37
N PRO A 184 -4.50 5.18 -6.49
CA PRO A 184 -4.52 3.92 -5.77
C PRO A 184 -4.53 2.69 -6.70
N GLN A 185 -5.22 2.74 -7.84
CA GLN A 185 -5.30 1.61 -8.78
C GLN A 185 -3.95 1.34 -9.43
N ALA A 186 -3.28 2.41 -9.91
CA ALA A 186 -1.92 2.29 -10.43
C ALA A 186 -0.93 1.76 -9.36
N THR A 187 -1.15 2.09 -8.10
CA THR A 187 -0.33 1.60 -6.98
C THR A 187 -0.57 0.10 -6.71
N LEU A 188 -1.81 -0.37 -6.82
CA LEU A 188 -2.13 -1.80 -6.72
C LEU A 188 -1.49 -2.59 -7.87
N CYS A 189 -1.62 -2.10 -9.11
CA CYS A 189 -1.05 -2.73 -10.29
C CYS A 189 0.49 -2.81 -10.23
N ALA A 190 1.14 -1.73 -9.79
CA ALA A 190 2.60 -1.68 -9.67
C ALA A 190 3.17 -2.64 -8.60
N ALA A 191 2.34 -3.21 -7.72
CA ALA A 191 2.80 -4.16 -6.72
C ALA A 191 3.14 -5.54 -7.28
N LEU A 192 3.01 -5.74 -8.60
CA LEU A 192 3.11 -7.04 -9.26
C LEU A 192 4.15 -7.10 -10.39
N HIS A 193 4.85 -5.99 -10.67
CA HIS A 193 5.88 -5.86 -11.70
C HIS A 193 7.24 -5.57 -11.06
#